data_AF-A0A1F9A4L6-F1
#
_entry.id   AF-A0A1F9A4L6-F1
#
_cell.length_a   1.000
_cell.length_b   1.000
_cell.length_c   1.000
_cell.angle_alpha   90.00
_cell.angle_beta   90.00
_cell.angle_gamma   90.00
#
_symmetry.space_group_name_H-M   'P 1'
#
loop_
_entity.id
_entity.type
_entity.pdbx_description
1 polymer ?
#
loop_
_entity_poly.entity_id
_entity_poly.type
_entity_poly.pdbx_seq_one_letter_code
_entity_poly.pdbx_strand_id
1 'polypeptide(L)'
;MHRELSMVRPHGEAAIFGVLLRNHIDIDRRIEEEKMTDKLKPYEKAGRVTRLLAWISGISVLAIAAAILIPLVANPQQAETGPIVVVVIVLALIALFVYFQLVLGAAIKQHKEWGRKVGIGYGVILLFGFPIGTIAGAYVLYCLIKGWDQ
;
A
#
# COMPACT_ATOMS: atom_id res chain seq x y z
N MET A 1 -58.06 -46.16 -38.71
CA MET A 1 -56.94 -45.20 -38.88
C MET A 1 -57.00 -44.17 -37.76
N HIS A 2 -56.15 -44.26 -36.74
CA HIS A 2 -55.56 -43.09 -36.08
C HIS A 2 -54.38 -43.52 -35.20
N ARG A 3 -53.30 -42.74 -35.32
CA ARG A 3 -51.91 -43.02 -34.93
C ARG A 3 -51.68 -43.01 -33.43
N GLU A 4 -50.82 -43.90 -32.97
CA GLU A 4 -50.11 -43.77 -31.70
C GLU A 4 -49.19 -42.53 -31.73
N LEU A 5 -49.33 -41.66 -30.73
CA LEU A 5 -48.37 -40.58 -30.46
C LEU A 5 -47.43 -41.07 -29.37
N SER A 6 -46.23 -41.45 -29.81
CA SER A 6 -45.09 -41.78 -28.96
C SER A 6 -44.73 -40.57 -28.09
N MET A 7 -44.99 -40.70 -26.80
CA MET A 7 -44.57 -39.76 -25.77
C MET A 7 -43.07 -39.98 -25.52
N VAL A 8 -42.23 -39.28 -26.29
CA VAL A 8 -40.77 -39.24 -26.12
C VAL A 8 -40.47 -38.55 -24.78
N ARG A 9 -39.99 -39.32 -23.80
CA ARG A 9 -39.62 -38.80 -22.48
C ARG A 9 -38.29 -38.03 -22.55
N PRO A 10 -38.22 -36.76 -22.10
CA PRO A 10 -36.98 -36.01 -22.04
C PRO A 10 -36.25 -36.32 -20.72
N HIS A 11 -35.80 -37.56 -20.53
CA HIS A 11 -35.12 -37.94 -19.28
C HIS A 11 -33.61 -37.62 -19.27
N GLY A 12 -33.01 -37.33 -20.43
CA GLY A 12 -31.58 -36.98 -20.53
C GLY A 12 -31.30 -35.48 -20.40
N GLU A 13 -32.13 -34.64 -21.01
CA GLU A 13 -31.85 -33.19 -21.12
C GLU A 13 -32.00 -32.44 -19.79
N ALA A 14 -32.99 -32.82 -18.97
CA ALA A 14 -33.18 -32.23 -17.65
C ALA A 14 -32.01 -32.52 -16.69
N ALA A 15 -31.38 -33.71 -16.82
CA ALA A 15 -30.23 -34.09 -16.02
C ALA A 15 -28.96 -33.32 -16.45
N ILE A 16 -28.73 -33.16 -17.76
CA ILE A 16 -27.61 -32.39 -18.30
C ILE A 16 -27.73 -30.91 -17.93
N PHE A 17 -28.95 -30.35 -18.03
CA PHE A 17 -29.21 -28.96 -17.65
C PHE A 17 -29.01 -28.73 -16.14
N GLY A 18 -29.40 -29.70 -15.30
CA GLY A 18 -29.15 -29.65 -13.86
C GLY A 18 -27.67 -29.70 -13.47
N VAL A 19 -26.86 -30.48 -14.19
CA VAL A 19 -25.40 -30.55 -13.98
C VAL A 19 -24.71 -29.28 -14.46
N LEU A 20 -25.11 -28.72 -15.59
CA LEU A 20 -24.58 -27.45 -16.11
C LEU A 20 -24.90 -26.28 -15.18
N LEU A 21 -26.15 -26.16 -14.72
CA LEU A 21 -26.54 -25.14 -13.74
C LEU A 21 -25.76 -25.26 -12.43
N ARG A 22 -25.59 -26.49 -11.92
CA ARG A 22 -24.79 -26.73 -10.71
C ARG A 22 -23.34 -26.33 -10.90
N ASN A 23 -22.72 -26.68 -12.03
CA ASN A 23 -21.34 -26.30 -12.34
C ASN A 23 -21.19 -24.78 -12.48
N HIS A 24 -22.14 -24.08 -13.11
CA HIS A 24 -22.10 -22.62 -13.22
C HIS A 24 -22.19 -21.95 -11.85
N ILE A 25 -23.10 -22.42 -10.98
CA ILE A 25 -23.24 -21.90 -9.61
C ILE A 25 -21.96 -22.14 -8.79
N ASP A 26 -21.32 -23.32 -8.93
CA ASP A 26 -20.06 -23.59 -8.24
C ASP A 26 -18.87 -22.77 -8.79
N ILE A 27 -18.85 -22.46 -10.09
CA ILE A 27 -17.84 -21.58 -10.69
C ILE A 27 -18.03 -20.15 -10.19
N ASP A 28 -19.25 -19.62 -10.21
CA ASP A 28 -19.54 -18.27 -9.71
C ASP A 28 -19.21 -18.14 -8.22
N ARG A 29 -19.55 -19.16 -7.42
CA ARG A 29 -19.18 -19.21 -5.99
C ARG A 29 -17.66 -19.24 -5.79
N ARG A 30 -16.91 -19.99 -6.60
CA ARG A 30 -15.44 -19.98 -6.52
C ARG A 30 -14.84 -18.65 -6.94
N ILE A 31 -15.41 -17.98 -7.93
CA ILE A 31 -14.97 -16.64 -8.35
C ILE A 31 -15.24 -15.62 -7.23
N GLU A 32 -16.36 -15.71 -6.53
CA GLU A 32 -16.64 -14.86 -5.36
C GLU A 32 -15.71 -15.16 -4.18
N GLU A 33 -15.41 -16.42 -3.91
CA GLU A 33 -14.46 -16.84 -2.87
C GLU A 33 -13.04 -16.34 -3.18
N GLU A 34 -12.56 -16.44 -4.42
CA GLU A 34 -11.27 -15.87 -4.84
C GLU A 34 -11.24 -14.35 -4.65
N LYS A 35 -12.29 -13.64 -5.08
CA LYS A 35 -12.38 -12.18 -4.96
C LYS A 35 -12.42 -11.69 -3.52
N MET A 36 -12.88 -12.53 -2.58
CA MET A 36 -12.87 -12.21 -1.14
C MET A 36 -11.53 -12.44 -0.44
N THR A 37 -10.61 -13.21 -1.04
CA THR A 37 -9.31 -13.54 -0.43
C THR A 37 -8.17 -12.58 -0.76
N ASP A 38 -8.33 -11.66 -1.73
CA ASP A 38 -7.33 -10.62 -2.02
C ASP A 38 -7.40 -9.43 -1.03
N LYS A 39 -7.53 -9.72 0.26
CA LYS A 39 -7.35 -8.71 1.31
C LYS A 39 -5.89 -8.70 1.72
N LEU A 40 -5.16 -7.69 1.25
CA LEU A 40 -3.78 -7.39 1.69
C LEU A 40 -3.64 -7.58 3.21
N LYS A 41 -2.61 -8.32 3.61
CA LYS A 41 -2.35 -8.58 5.03
C LYS A 41 -2.08 -7.26 5.76
N PRO A 42 -2.44 -7.13 7.05
CA PRO A 42 -2.35 -5.85 7.74
C PRO A 42 -0.94 -5.24 7.74
N TYR A 43 0.10 -6.05 7.87
CA TYR A 43 1.50 -5.57 7.80
C TYR A 43 1.85 -5.01 6.40
N GLU A 44 1.31 -5.57 5.32
CA GLU A 44 1.54 -5.06 3.97
C GLU A 44 0.91 -3.70 3.77
N LYS A 45 -0.27 -3.48 4.37
CA LYS A 45 -0.93 -2.17 4.39
C LYS A 45 -0.09 -1.15 5.15
N ALA A 46 0.45 -1.51 6.32
CA ALA A 46 1.38 -0.64 7.06
C ALA A 46 2.61 -0.27 6.23
N GLY A 47 3.25 -1.25 5.59
CA GLY A 47 4.41 -1.01 4.74
C GLY A 47 4.09 -0.13 3.51
N ARG A 48 2.89 -0.27 2.93
CA ARG A 48 2.39 0.62 1.87
C ARG A 48 2.17 2.05 2.37
N VAL A 49 1.53 2.23 3.52
CA VAL A 49 1.32 3.55 4.14
C VAL A 49 2.65 4.23 4.43
N THR A 50 3.61 3.53 5.03
CA THR A 50 4.96 4.05 5.28
C THR A 50 5.65 4.49 3.98
N ARG A 51 5.54 3.72 2.89
CA ARG A 51 6.10 4.12 1.59
C ARG A 51 5.38 5.32 0.98
N LEU A 52 4.05 5.41 1.12
CA LEU A 52 3.29 6.57 0.64
C LEU A 52 3.73 7.85 1.35
N LEU A 53 3.89 7.80 2.68
CA LEU A 53 4.43 8.93 3.46
C LEU A 53 5.84 9.32 3.01
N ALA A 54 6.68 8.32 2.69
CA ALA A 54 8.01 8.57 2.16
C ALA A 54 7.98 9.29 0.80
N TRP A 55 7.09 8.88 -0.10
CA TRP A 55 6.93 9.55 -1.39
C TRP A 55 6.42 10.98 -1.25
N ILE A 56 5.41 11.21 -0.40
CA ILE A 56 4.91 12.56 -0.11
C ILE A 56 6.04 13.44 0.44
N SER A 57 6.82 12.91 1.38
CA SER A 57 7.98 13.60 1.95
C SER A 57 9.04 13.86 0.88
N GLY A 58 9.35 12.88 0.03
CA GLY A 58 10.33 13.00 -1.05
C GLY A 58 9.97 14.06 -2.09
N ILE A 59 8.71 14.10 -2.54
CA ILE A 59 8.23 15.13 -3.46
C ILE A 59 8.33 16.51 -2.81
N SER A 60 8.01 16.62 -1.52
CA SER A 60 8.12 17.88 -0.78
C SER A 60 9.58 18.35 -0.71
N VAL A 61 10.53 17.44 -0.46
CA VAL A 61 11.97 17.75 -0.49
C VAL A 61 12.41 18.24 -1.85
N LEU A 62 11.98 17.57 -2.93
CA LEU A 62 12.33 17.98 -4.29
C LEU A 62 11.79 19.38 -4.61
N ALA A 63 10.56 19.69 -4.18
CA ALA A 63 9.97 21.02 -4.35
C ALA A 63 10.75 22.10 -3.59
N ILE A 64 11.10 21.85 -2.32
CA ILE A 64 11.89 22.78 -1.49
C ILE A 64 13.30 22.96 -2.09
N ALA A 65 13.96 21.87 -2.47
CA ALA A 65 15.26 21.92 -3.11
C ALA A 65 15.22 22.74 -4.39
N ALA A 66 14.22 22.53 -5.26
CA ALA A 66 14.04 23.32 -6.47
C ALA A 66 13.79 24.80 -6.15
N ALA A 67 12.94 25.10 -5.18
CA ALA A 67 12.62 26.47 -4.79
C ALA A 67 13.85 27.26 -4.28
N ILE A 68 14.83 26.57 -3.69
CA ILE A 68 16.05 27.22 -3.18
C ILE A 68 17.17 27.22 -4.24
N LEU A 69 17.39 26.09 -4.92
CA LEU A 69 18.52 25.93 -5.84
C LEU A 69 18.31 26.68 -7.16
N ILE A 70 17.07 26.80 -7.67
CA ILE A 70 16.81 27.48 -8.94
C ILE A 70 17.17 28.98 -8.85
N PRO A 71 16.71 29.76 -7.85
CA PRO A 71 17.12 31.16 -7.70
C PRO A 71 18.63 31.32 -7.49
N LEU A 72 19.26 30.40 -6.75
CA LEU A 72 20.69 30.43 -6.44
C LEU A 72 21.55 30.26 -7.70
N VAL A 73 21.16 29.35 -8.59
CA VAL A 73 21.84 29.14 -9.88
C VAL A 73 21.57 30.31 -10.84
N ALA A 74 20.36 30.88 -10.81
CA ALA A 74 19.99 32.00 -11.66
C ALA A 74 20.67 33.33 -11.25
N ASN A 75 20.94 33.56 -9.96
CA ASN A 75 21.52 34.79 -9.44
C ASN A 75 22.66 34.50 -8.43
N PRO A 76 23.85 34.09 -8.90
CA PRO A 76 24.95 33.65 -8.02
C PRO A 76 25.56 34.77 -7.16
N GLN A 77 25.30 36.05 -7.45
CA GLN A 77 25.82 37.18 -6.68
C GLN A 77 25.20 37.33 -5.28
N GLN A 78 24.07 36.67 -5.00
CA GLN A 78 23.43 36.66 -3.67
C GLN A 78 23.86 35.47 -2.80
N ALA A 79 24.79 34.64 -3.30
CA ALA A 79 25.17 33.38 -2.70
C ALA A 79 26.21 33.57 -1.57
N GLU A 80 25.77 33.82 -0.34
CA GLU A 80 26.65 33.67 0.83
C GLU A 80 26.93 32.19 1.09
N THR A 81 28.21 31.83 1.22
CA THR A 81 28.64 30.41 1.33
C THR A 81 28.11 29.72 2.60
N GLY A 82 27.95 30.47 3.71
CA GLY A 82 27.46 29.94 4.99
C GLY A 82 26.02 29.39 4.93
N PRO A 83 25.02 30.21 4.57
CA PRO A 83 23.63 29.76 4.46
C PRO A 83 23.42 28.59 3.50
N ILE A 84 24.17 28.54 2.40
CA ILE A 84 24.06 27.48 1.39
C ILE A 84 24.47 26.12 1.96
N VAL A 85 25.59 26.06 2.69
CA VAL A 85 26.06 24.80 3.31
C VAL A 85 25.02 24.26 4.28
N VAL A 86 24.40 25.13 5.09
CA VAL A 86 23.34 24.73 6.03
C VAL A 86 22.14 24.14 5.29
N VAL A 87 21.68 24.81 4.22
CA VAL A 87 20.57 24.30 3.39
C VAL A 87 20.90 22.94 2.78
N VAL A 88 22.10 22.76 2.23
CA VAL A 88 22.52 21.50 1.62
C VAL A 88 22.57 20.38 2.66
N ILE A 89 23.10 20.64 3.86
CA ILE A 89 23.11 19.67 4.95
C ILE A 89 21.68 19.28 5.35
N VAL A 90 20.79 20.27 5.50
CA VAL A 90 19.38 20.01 5.84
C VAL A 90 18.70 19.17 4.76
N LEU A 91 18.87 19.51 3.48
CA LEU A 91 18.33 18.73 2.37
C LEU A 91 18.88 17.30 2.34
N ALA A 92 20.18 17.11 2.60
CA ALA A 92 20.79 15.79 2.69
C ALA A 92 20.22 14.96 3.83
N LEU A 93 20.00 15.56 5.01
CA LEU A 93 19.38 14.89 6.15
C LEU A 93 17.93 14.48 5.86
N ILE A 94 17.14 15.35 5.21
CA ILE A 94 15.75 15.00 4.86
C ILE A 94 15.73 13.92 3.77
N ALA A 95 16.63 13.99 2.77
CA ALA A 95 16.74 12.94 1.76
C ALA A 95 17.11 11.58 2.37
N LEU A 96 18.04 11.56 3.34
CA LEU A 96 18.39 10.36 4.09
C LEU A 96 17.19 9.83 4.88
N PHE A 97 16.40 10.71 5.49
CA PHE A 97 15.18 10.33 6.21
C PHE A 97 14.13 9.71 5.27
N VAL A 98 13.91 10.28 4.09
CA VAL A 98 13.02 9.72 3.07
C VAL A 98 13.49 8.34 2.61
N TYR A 99 14.80 8.19 2.36
CA TYR A 99 15.39 6.90 2.02
C TYR A 99 15.15 5.86 3.12
N PHE A 100 15.39 6.24 4.39
CA PHE A 100 15.12 5.38 5.54
C PHE A 100 13.65 4.93 5.59
N GLN A 101 12.69 5.82 5.36
CA GLN A 101 11.25 5.47 5.33
C GLN A 101 10.93 4.48 4.19
N LEU A 102 11.52 4.65 3.01
CA LEU A 102 11.32 3.73 1.89
C LEU A 102 11.85 2.31 2.21
N VAL A 103 13.03 2.24 2.82
CA VAL A 103 13.66 0.98 3.26
C VAL A 103 12.82 0.33 4.37
N LEU A 104 12.36 1.12 5.35
CA LEU A 104 11.51 0.63 6.44
C LEU A 104 10.19 0.06 5.90
N GLY A 105 9.50 0.78 5.01
CA GLY A 105 8.27 0.31 4.41
C GLY A 105 8.48 -0.97 3.58
N ALA A 106 9.61 -1.10 2.88
CA ALA A 106 9.98 -2.32 2.18
C ALA A 106 10.26 -3.49 3.15
N ALA A 107 10.95 -3.24 4.26
CA ALA A 107 11.25 -4.25 5.28
C ALA A 107 9.99 -4.77 5.98
N ILE A 108 9.04 -3.88 6.28
CA ILE A 108 7.73 -4.23 6.82
C ILE A 108 6.96 -5.11 5.83
N LYS A 109 6.94 -4.75 4.53
CA LYS A 109 6.30 -5.58 3.49
C LYS A 109 6.94 -6.96 3.35
N GLN A 110 8.26 -7.07 3.56
CA GLN A 110 8.99 -8.33 3.53
C GLN A 110 8.87 -9.12 4.84
N HIS A 111 8.00 -8.70 5.78
CA HIS A 111 7.79 -9.34 7.07
C HIS A 111 9.09 -9.51 7.89
N LYS A 112 10.02 -8.57 7.78
CA LYS A 112 11.28 -8.65 8.55
C LYS A 112 11.04 -8.22 9.99
N GLU A 113 11.50 -9.03 10.96
CA GLU A 113 11.31 -8.74 12.39
C GLU A 113 11.91 -7.40 12.83
N TRP A 114 13.08 -7.03 12.28
CA TRP A 114 13.67 -5.72 12.56
C TRP A 114 12.79 -4.57 12.04
N GLY A 115 12.09 -4.79 10.92
CA GLY A 115 11.13 -3.86 10.34
C GLY A 115 9.92 -3.64 11.24
N ARG A 116 9.47 -4.68 11.96
CA ARG A 116 8.44 -4.57 13.00
C ARG A 116 8.91 -3.67 14.14
N LYS A 117 10.08 -3.95 14.73
CA LYS A 117 10.60 -3.19 15.89
C LYS A 117 10.83 -1.72 15.54
N VAL A 118 11.53 -1.46 14.44
CA VAL A 118 11.80 -0.09 13.96
C VAL A 118 10.50 0.60 13.52
N GLY A 119 9.58 -0.13 12.89
CA GLY A 119 8.29 0.37 12.44
C GLY A 119 7.38 0.81 13.58
N ILE A 120 7.39 0.10 14.72
CA ILE A 120 6.66 0.49 15.92
C ILE A 120 7.22 1.81 16.47
N GLY A 121 8.55 1.92 16.62
CA GLY A 121 9.19 3.16 17.06
C GLY A 121 8.87 4.34 16.14
N TYR A 122 8.96 4.11 14.82
CA TYR A 122 8.58 5.09 13.81
C TYR A 122 7.10 5.50 13.90
N GLY A 123 6.20 4.54 14.12
CA GLY A 123 4.77 4.79 14.33
C GLY A 123 4.50 5.68 15.55
N VAL A 124 5.24 5.50 16.64
CA VAL A 124 5.15 6.37 17.83
C VAL A 124 5.62 7.80 17.52
N ILE A 125 6.74 7.94 16.80
CA ILE A 125 7.25 9.27 16.40
C ILE A 125 6.23 9.99 15.51
N LEU A 126 5.60 9.26 14.58
CA LEU A 126 4.54 9.79 13.72
C LEU A 126 3.37 10.41 14.49
N LEU A 127 3.04 9.90 15.70
CA LEU A 127 1.91 10.40 16.48
C LEU A 127 2.01 11.90 16.80
N PHE A 128 3.23 12.44 16.90
CA PHE A 128 3.49 13.86 17.16
C PHE A 128 3.33 14.75 15.92
N GLY A 129 3.24 14.18 14.71
CA GLY A 129 3.09 14.91 13.45
C GLY A 129 1.65 15.33 13.11
N PHE A 130 0.87 15.75 14.11
CA PHE A 130 -0.57 16.00 14.00
C PHE A 130 -0.95 16.93 12.84
N PRO A 131 -2.08 16.68 12.12
CA PRO A 131 -3.02 15.57 12.29
C PRO A 131 -2.68 14.32 11.45
N ILE A 132 -2.03 14.52 10.30
CA ILE A 132 -1.75 13.44 9.32
C ILE A 132 -0.84 12.38 9.95
N GLY A 133 0.20 12.82 10.67
CA GLY A 133 1.11 11.92 11.37
C GLY A 133 0.40 11.09 12.42
N THR A 134 -0.55 11.66 13.16
CA THR A 134 -1.30 10.95 14.19
C THR A 134 -2.15 9.82 13.61
N ILE A 135 -2.91 10.10 12.55
CA ILE A 135 -3.75 9.09 11.89
C ILE A 135 -2.87 7.97 11.29
N ALA A 136 -1.83 8.35 10.56
CA ALA A 136 -0.90 7.40 9.96
C ALA A 136 -0.15 6.57 11.01
N GLY A 137 0.34 7.22 12.07
CA GLY A 137 1.07 6.59 13.16
C GLY A 137 0.21 5.57 13.90
N ALA A 138 -1.01 5.95 14.29
CA ALA A 138 -1.96 5.05 14.94
C ALA A 138 -2.29 3.83 14.06
N TYR A 139 -2.49 4.04 12.76
CA TYR A 139 -2.74 2.97 11.81
C TYR A 139 -1.56 2.00 11.68
N VAL A 140 -0.35 2.53 11.49
CA VAL A 140 0.88 1.71 11.40
C VAL A 140 1.11 0.93 12.70
N LEU A 141 0.94 1.56 13.86
CA LEU A 141 1.02 0.91 15.17
C LEU A 141 0.01 -0.24 15.31
N TYR A 142 -1.25 0.00 14.96
CA TYR A 142 -2.29 -1.04 15.00
C TYR A 142 -1.89 -2.26 14.15
N CYS A 143 -1.45 -2.01 12.91
CA CYS A 143 -1.05 -3.07 11.99
C CYS A 143 0.22 -3.82 12.45
N LEU A 144 1.21 -3.15 13.05
CA LEU A 144 2.47 -3.79 13.47
C LEU A 144 2.40 -4.45 14.85
N ILE A 145 1.51 -4.00 15.74
CA ILE A 145 1.31 -4.60 17.05
C ILE A 145 0.34 -5.77 16.95
N LYS A 146 -0.85 -5.54 16.39
CA LYS A 146 -1.95 -6.52 16.38
C LYS A 146 -2.04 -7.32 15.08
N GLY A 147 -1.69 -6.69 13.95
CA GLY A 147 -1.84 -7.29 12.62
C GLY A 147 -0.57 -7.91 12.02
N TRP A 148 0.50 -8.06 12.81
CA TRP A 148 1.77 -8.58 12.31
C TRP A 148 1.73 -10.08 12.03
N ASP A 149 1.11 -10.85 12.94
CA ASP A 149 1.03 -12.31 12.88
C ASP A 149 -0.25 -12.81 12.16
N GLN A 150 -1.00 -11.90 11.52
CA GLN A 150 -2.20 -12.17 10.71
C GLN A 150 -1.85 -12.22 9.22
#